data_AF-F8J3F2-F1
#
_entry.id   AF-F8J3F2-F1
#
_cell.length_a   1.000
_cell.length_b   1.000
_cell.length_c   1.000
_cell.angle_alpha   90.00
_cell.angle_beta   90.00
_cell.angle_gamma   90.00
#
_symmetry.space_group_name_H-M   'P 1'
#
loop_
_entity.id
_entity.type
_entity.pdbx_description
1 polymer ?
#
loop_
_entity_poly.entity_id
_entity_poly.type
_entity_poly.pdbx_seq_one_letter_code
_entity_poly.pdbx_strand_id
1 'polypeptide(L)'
;MLNVQQIKNEVLDSIIQEVATILSEKLLPITHIENSTAFSELSLTSLDLAELISNLEARYEVDPFEELVAITSIVTIEDLASAYALSLSGNTEDSHDLLSDELKAIKNQVR
;
A
#
# COMPACT_ATOMS: atom_id res chain seq x y z
N MET A 1 5.00 -17.35 -15.04
CA MET A 1 4.15 -16.20 -14.68
C MET A 1 4.29 -16.04 -13.18
N LEU A 2 4.84 -14.91 -12.72
CA LEU A 2 4.90 -14.66 -11.27
C LEU A 2 3.46 -14.58 -10.75
N ASN A 3 3.17 -15.29 -9.66
CA ASN A 3 1.87 -15.25 -9.03
C ASN A 3 1.74 -13.90 -8.30
N VAL A 4 0.60 -13.22 -8.40
CA VAL A 4 0.36 -11.90 -7.76
C VAL A 4 0.63 -11.96 -6.25
N GLN A 5 0.36 -13.11 -5.62
CA GLN A 5 0.67 -13.34 -4.21
C GLN A 5 2.18 -13.36 -3.91
N GLN A 6 3.01 -13.85 -4.84
CA GLN A 6 4.47 -13.83 -4.66
C GLN A 6 5.01 -12.41 -4.78
N ILE A 7 4.54 -11.64 -5.77
CA ILE A 7 4.89 -10.22 -5.93
C ILE A 7 4.48 -9.44 -4.67
N LYS A 8 3.27 -9.66 -4.16
CA LYS A 8 2.79 -9.01 -2.93
C LYS A 8 3.71 -9.31 -1.73
N ASN A 9 4.12 -10.55 -1.54
CA ASN A 9 5.02 -10.90 -0.43
C ASN A 9 6.40 -10.24 -0.57
N GLU A 10 6.97 -10.20 -1.78
CA GLU A 10 8.26 -9.55 -2.03
C GLU A 10 8.21 -8.03 -1.79
N VAL A 11 7.13 -7.40 -2.24
CA VAL A 11 6.88 -5.97 -1.99
C VAL A 11 6.68 -5.72 -0.49
N LEU A 12 5.94 -6.58 0.20
CA LEU A 12 5.70 -6.47 1.63
C LEU A 12 7.00 -6.55 2.43
N ASP A 13 7.84 -7.54 2.15
CA ASP A 13 9.17 -7.66 2.77
C ASP A 13 10.02 -6.41 2.53
N SER A 14 9.96 -5.86 1.31
CA SER A 14 10.67 -4.63 0.95
C SER A 14 10.16 -3.42 1.71
N ILE A 15 8.84 -3.27 1.87
CA ILE A 15 8.23 -2.20 2.67
C ILE A 15 8.65 -2.31 4.14
N ILE A 16 8.58 -3.51 4.73
CA ILE A 16 8.97 -3.73 6.13
C ILE A 16 10.44 -3.37 6.33
N GLN A 17 11.31 -3.78 5.41
CA GLN A 17 12.74 -3.46 5.48
C GLN A 17 13.01 -1.96 5.36
N GLU A 18 12.31 -1.26 4.48
CA GLU A 18 12.45 0.18 4.28
C GLU A 18 11.94 0.95 5.50
N VAL A 19 10.77 0.56 6.05
CA VAL A 19 10.23 1.11 7.31
C VAL A 19 11.21 0.88 8.46
N ALA A 20 11.76 -0.33 8.61
CA ALA A 20 12.74 -0.63 9.65
C ALA A 20 14.02 0.22 9.49
N THR A 21 14.41 0.54 8.25
CA THR A 21 15.54 1.42 7.94
C THR A 21 15.25 2.84 8.42
N ILE A 22 14.12 3.42 8.03
CA ILE A 22 13.70 4.78 8.44
C ILE A 22 13.58 4.89 9.96
N LEU A 23 12.99 3.89 10.63
CA LEU A 23 12.89 3.86 12.08
C LEU A 23 14.26 3.78 12.77
N SER A 24 15.18 2.98 12.21
CA SER A 24 16.55 2.84 12.72
C SER A 24 17.36 4.14 12.59
N GLU A 25 17.24 4.83 11.46
CA GLU A 25 17.89 6.13 11.24
C GLU A 25 17.41 7.19 12.22
N LYS A 26 16.12 7.13 12.59
CA LYS A 26 15.51 8.04 13.56
C LYS A 26 15.70 7.64 15.02
N LEU A 27 16.41 6.54 15.31
CA LEU A 27 16.56 5.97 16.66
C LEU A 27 15.21 5.74 17.36
N LEU A 28 14.17 5.47 16.58
CA LEU A 28 12.84 5.14 17.10
C LEU A 28 12.80 3.65 17.50
N PRO A 29 12.07 3.28 18.56
CA PRO A 29 11.92 1.88 18.93
C PRO A 29 11.21 1.14 17.80
N ILE A 30 11.83 0.06 17.32
CA ILE A 30 11.20 -0.84 16.35
C ILE A 30 10.07 -1.57 17.09
N THR A 31 8.86 -1.06 16.96
CA THR A 31 7.64 -1.76 17.37
C THR A 31 7.41 -2.96 16.47
N HIS A 32 6.70 -3.97 16.98
CA HIS A 32 6.36 -5.14 16.16
C HIS A 32 5.57 -4.69 14.92
N ILE A 33 6.11 -5.00 13.74
CA ILE A 33 5.50 -4.63 12.44
C ILE A 33 4.80 -5.88 11.92
N GLU A 34 3.48 -5.85 11.88
CA GLU A 34 2.65 -6.85 11.20
C GLU A 34 2.11 -6.29 9.88
N ASN A 35 1.68 -7.18 8.99
CA ASN A 35 1.15 -6.81 7.68
C ASN A 35 -0.08 -5.89 7.80
N SER A 36 -0.93 -6.16 8.79
CA SER A 36 -2.13 -5.39 9.13
C SER A 36 -1.85 -4.16 9.98
N THR A 37 -0.60 -3.90 10.37
CA THR A 37 -0.24 -2.72 11.16
C THR A 37 -0.49 -1.46 10.36
N ALA A 38 -1.19 -0.51 10.98
CA ALA A 38 -1.46 0.78 10.37
C ALA A 38 -0.21 1.66 10.41
N PHE A 39 0.04 2.43 9.35
CA PHE A 39 1.17 3.37 9.32
C PHE A 39 1.12 4.41 10.45
N SER A 40 -0.09 4.78 10.89
CA SER A 40 -0.30 5.66 12.03
C SER A 40 0.19 5.06 13.36
N GLU A 41 0.27 3.74 13.47
CA GLU A 41 0.76 3.04 14.68
C GLU A 41 2.28 2.93 14.70
N LEU A 42 2.94 2.98 13.54
CA LEU A 42 4.40 2.83 13.40
C LEU A 42 5.18 4.08 13.84
N SER A 43 4.53 5.05 14.48
CA SER A 43 5.12 6.35 14.85
C SER A 43 5.77 7.09 13.66
N LEU A 44 5.35 6.76 12.44
CA LEU A 44 5.82 7.39 11.21
C LEU A 44 5.07 8.70 10.99
N THR A 45 5.80 9.74 10.59
CA THR A 45 5.21 11.00 10.18
C THR A 45 4.76 10.93 8.71
N SER A 46 3.91 11.85 8.26
CA SER A 46 3.53 11.93 6.84
C SER A 46 4.73 12.15 5.91
N LEU A 47 5.80 12.78 6.41
CA LEU A 47 7.05 12.94 5.67
C LEU A 47 7.76 11.60 5.46
N ASP A 48 7.77 10.75 6.49
CA ASP A 48 8.42 9.43 6.45
C ASP A 48 7.66 8.49 5.53
N LEU A 49 6.34 8.60 5.54
CA LEU A 49 5.48 7.85 4.62
C LEU A 49 5.71 8.31 3.17
N ALA A 50 5.86 9.62 2.93
CA ALA A 50 6.18 10.15 1.61
C ALA A 50 7.57 9.71 1.12
N GLU A 51 8.56 9.67 2.02
CA GLU A 51 9.91 9.18 1.74
C GLU A 51 9.90 7.67 1.43
N LEU A 52 9.20 6.87 2.23
CA LEU A 52 8.98 5.44 1.97
C LEU A 52 8.37 5.21 0.59
N ILE A 53 7.30 5.92 0.24
CA ILE A 53 6.66 5.83 -1.07
C ILE A 53 7.65 6.20 -2.18
N SER A 54 8.37 7.31 -2.03
CA SER A 54 9.35 7.77 -3.04
C SER A 54 10.47 6.74 -3.26
N ASN A 55 10.94 6.09 -2.20
CA ASN A 55 11.97 5.05 -2.29
C ASN A 55 11.45 3.78 -2.98
N LEU A 56 10.19 3.41 -2.73
CA LEU A 56 9.55 2.27 -3.39
C LEU A 56 9.27 2.57 -4.87
N GLU A 57 8.80 3.77 -5.19
CA GLU A 57 8.60 4.23 -6.57
C GLU A 57 9.91 4.21 -7.35
N ALA A 58 10.99 4.73 -6.77
CA ALA A 58 12.33 4.67 -7.38
C ALA A 58 12.86 3.24 -7.55
N ARG A 59 12.49 2.30 -6.66
CA ARG A 59 12.91 0.90 -6.72
C ARG A 59 12.17 0.10 -7.77
N TYR A 60 10.86 0.33 -7.89
CA TYR A 60 9.97 -0.44 -8.74
C TYR A 60 9.63 0.26 -10.06
N GLU A 61 10.01 1.53 -10.22
CA GLU A 61 9.69 2.39 -11.36
C GLU A 61 8.17 2.47 -11.64
N VAL A 62 7.35 2.35 -10.60
CA VAL A 62 5.89 2.37 -10.68
C VAL A 62 5.31 3.17 -9.51
N ASP A 63 4.37 4.07 -9.82
CA ASP A 63 3.56 4.77 -8.83
C ASP A 63 2.12 4.18 -8.79
N PRO A 64 1.71 3.48 -7.72
CA PRO A 64 0.34 2.99 -7.58
C PRO A 64 -0.69 4.10 -7.28
N PHE A 65 -0.26 5.31 -6.95
CA PHE A 65 -1.13 6.42 -6.56
C PHE A 65 -1.56 7.33 -7.73
N GLU A 66 -0.86 7.31 -8.87
CA GLU A 66 -1.26 8.12 -10.04
C GLU A 66 -2.61 7.67 -10.64
N GLU A 67 -2.87 6.36 -10.69
CA GLU A 67 -4.05 5.82 -11.39
C GLU A 67 -4.96 4.92 -10.54
N LEU A 68 -4.43 4.22 -9.52
CA LEU A 68 -5.13 3.06 -8.93
C LEU A 68 -5.68 3.29 -7.51
N VAL A 69 -5.01 4.07 -6.66
CA VAL A 69 -5.40 4.22 -5.25
C VAL A 69 -5.17 5.65 -4.76
N ALA A 70 -6.19 6.27 -4.16
CA ALA A 70 -5.99 7.54 -3.47
C ALA A 70 -5.08 7.32 -2.24
N ILE A 71 -4.07 8.17 -2.05
CA ILE A 71 -3.13 8.08 -0.91
C ILE A 71 -3.83 8.05 0.46
N THR A 72 -5.04 8.62 0.55
CA THR A 72 -5.89 8.61 1.75
C THR A 72 -6.50 7.24 2.08
N SER A 73 -6.50 6.31 1.13
CA SER A 73 -7.03 4.96 1.30
C SER A 73 -5.98 3.97 1.81
N ILE A 74 -4.70 4.38 1.89
CA ILE A 74 -3.63 3.51 2.36
C ILE A 74 -3.43 3.72 3.86
N VAL A 75 -3.96 2.76 4.62
CA VAL A 75 -3.95 2.79 6.09
C VAL A 75 -2.89 1.84 6.63
N THR A 76 -2.71 0.67 6.00
CA THR A 76 -1.85 -0.41 6.47
C THR A 76 -0.74 -0.77 5.48
N ILE A 77 0.30 -1.46 5.98
CA ILE A 77 1.39 -1.99 5.15
C ILE A 77 0.86 -2.93 4.06
N GLU A 78 -0.13 -3.75 4.40
CA GLU A 78 -0.78 -4.65 3.45
C GLU A 78 -1.49 -3.90 2.31
N ASP A 79 -2.12 -2.76 2.60
CA ASP A 79 -2.76 -1.94 1.57
C ASP A 79 -1.74 -1.42 0.57
N LEU A 80 -0.60 -0.91 1.07
CA LEU A 80 0.50 -0.42 0.24
C LEU A 80 1.10 -1.55 -0.62
N ALA A 81 1.38 -2.70 0.00
CA ALA A 81 1.93 -3.85 -0.70
C ALA A 81 0.98 -4.37 -1.80
N SER A 82 -0.33 -4.35 -1.52
CA SER A 82 -1.34 -4.78 -2.49
C SER A 82 -1.44 -3.80 -3.66
N ALA A 83 -1.37 -2.49 -3.41
CA ALA A 83 -1.39 -1.48 -4.46
C ALA A 83 -0.19 -1.62 -5.42
N TYR A 84 1.02 -1.76 -4.87
CA TYR A 84 2.23 -2.01 -5.66
C TYR A 84 2.16 -3.36 -6.41
N ALA A 85 1.66 -4.43 -5.78
CA ALA A 85 1.56 -5.73 -6.44
C ALA A 85 0.57 -5.73 -7.62
N LEU A 86 -0.55 -5.00 -7.51
CA LEU A 86 -1.51 -4.82 -8.60
C LEU A 86 -0.87 -4.06 -9.77
N SER A 87 -0.19 -2.95 -9.44
CA SER A 87 0.55 -2.13 -10.39
C SER A 87 1.64 -2.94 -11.13
N LEU A 88 2.47 -3.71 -10.41
CA LEU A 88 3.50 -4.57 -10.99
C LEU A 88 2.95 -5.73 -11.81
N SER A 89 1.79 -6.27 -11.42
CA SER A 89 1.16 -7.37 -12.13
C SER A 89 0.55 -6.94 -13.48
N GLY A 90 0.46 -5.64 -13.76
CA GLY A 90 -0.22 -5.12 -14.95
C GLY A 90 -1.72 -5.40 -14.96
N ASN A 91 -2.30 -5.81 -13.83
CA ASN A 91 -3.75 -5.88 -13.65
C ASN A 91 -4.22 -4.49 -13.22
N THR A 92 -4.27 -3.57 -14.19
CA THR A 92 -4.90 -2.25 -14.06
C THR A 92 -6.42 -2.31 -14.12
N GLU A 93 -6.99 -3.49 -14.30
CA GLU A 93 -8.43 -3.75 -14.35
C GLU A 93 -8.85 -4.51 -13.08
N ASP A 94 -9.99 -4.11 -12.48
CA ASP A 94 -10.82 -4.88 -11.52
C ASP A 94 -10.76 -4.61 -10.00
N SER A 95 -10.02 -3.63 -9.47
CA SER A 95 -10.23 -3.22 -8.05
C SER A 95 -11.15 -2.02 -7.86
N HIS A 96 -11.41 -1.24 -8.93
CA HIS A 96 -12.32 -0.10 -8.87
C HIS A 96 -13.80 -0.49 -9.03
N ASP A 97 -14.12 -1.74 -9.38
CA ASP A 97 -15.50 -2.17 -9.61
C ASP A 97 -16.24 -2.65 -8.35
N LEU A 98 -15.51 -3.15 -7.33
CA LEU A 98 -16.14 -3.62 -6.10
C LEU A 98 -16.75 -2.48 -5.25
N LEU A 99 -16.11 -1.31 -5.24
CA LEU A 99 -16.64 -0.13 -4.55
C LEU A 99 -17.74 0.59 -5.38
N SER A 100 -17.73 0.40 -6.70
CA SER A 100 -18.75 0.99 -7.59
C SER A 100 -20.09 0.24 -7.49
N ASP A 101 -20.04 -1.08 -7.31
CA ASP A 101 -21.22 -1.93 -7.18
C ASP A 101 -21.93 -1.78 -5.83
N GLU A 102 -21.20 -1.60 -4.72
CA GLU A 102 -21.81 -1.27 -3.42
C GLU A 102 -22.55 0.07 -3.46
N LEU A 103 -21.98 1.09 -4.10
CA LEU A 103 -22.64 2.41 -4.23
C LEU A 103 -23.85 2.37 -5.17
N LYS A 104 -23.84 1.52 -6.21
CA LYS A 104 -25.00 1.30 -7.07
C LYS A 104 -26.12 0.53 -6.36
N ALA A 105 -25.79 -0.44 -5.53
CA ALA A 105 -26.78 -1.23 -4.79
C ALA A 105 -27.61 -0.37 -3.82
N ILE A 106 -26.96 0.58 -3.13
CA ILE A 106 -27.64 1.48 -2.19
C ILE A 106 -28.57 2.47 -2.92
N LYS A 107 -28.18 2.94 -4.11
CA LYS A 107 -28.98 3.89 -4.89
C LYS A 107 -30.30 3.29 -5.43
N ASN A 108 -30.38 1.97 -5.59
CA ASN A 108 -31.57 1.29 -6.12
C ASN A 108 -32.59 0.87 -5.03
N GLN A 109 -32.27 1.05 -3.74
CA GLN A 109 -33.21 0.78 -2.63
C GLN A 109 -34.04 2.00 -2.20
N VAL A 110 -33.83 3.18 -2.79
CA VAL A 110 -34.52 4.44 -2.43
C VAL A 110 -35.53 4.86 -3.50
N ARG A 111 -36.19 3.92 -4.19
CA ARG A 111 -37.29 4.26 -5.12
C ARG A 111 -38.57 3.51 -4.81
#